data_AF-A0A7C3NB87-F1
#
_entry.id   AF-A0A7C3NB87-F1
#
_cell.length_a   1.000
_cell.length_b   1.000
_cell.length_c   1.000
_cell.angle_alpha   90.00
_cell.angle_beta   90.00
_cell.angle_gamma   90.00
#
_symmetry.space_group_name_H-M   'P 1'
#
loop_
_entity.id
_entity.type
_entity.pdbx_description
1 polymer ?
#
loop_
_entity_poly.entity_id
_entity_poly.type
_entity_poly.pdbx_seq_one_letter_code
_entity_poly.pdbx_strand_id
1 'polypeptide(L)'
;FGPRLLSNFMRDTGNQVVLGTFIATFMYCLLILRTVRSVESGPFVPHLSVSVGIILIVISLGVLIYFIHHVAISIQADNLIASVGRDLEQAIERLFPNQRRRWRLFEPKLRQKKDLPEDFEQNSYPISSNQSGYVQAVDLKQLMRIATKHDLIVRLGYRPGEFVVKGDALAQAYPQKELNSEIAAKIKDNFLLGPQRLRVQDVEFSINQLVQIALRALSSAINDPITAMACLDQLGVALARLAERTIPPAYRYDRNGNLRLMVDAVTFAGLTDAAFNQIRQSARTNAAVTIRLLEIIAIVMAKTIHPDERAALLRQAHMIRCGSQEAIPEEQDRQDIEDQYQIILKVLEQHHASSL
;
A
#
# COMPACT_ATOMS: atom_id res chain seq x y z
N PHE A 1 -8.29 6.05 25.95
CA PHE A 1 -7.06 6.78 25.61
C PHE A 1 -5.91 6.12 26.35
N GLY A 2 -5.21 5.21 25.68
CA GLY A 2 -4.45 4.15 26.35
C GLY A 2 -3.00 4.48 26.71
N PRO A 3 -2.38 3.70 27.62
CA PRO A 3 -1.02 3.89 28.14
C PRO A 3 0.10 3.88 27.07
N ARG A 4 -0.19 3.47 25.84
CA ARG A 4 0.76 3.49 24.71
C ARG A 4 1.05 4.89 24.16
N LEU A 5 0.10 5.83 24.27
CA LEU A 5 0.33 7.22 23.86
C LEU A 5 1.34 7.91 24.78
N LEU A 6 1.26 7.63 26.09
CA LEU A 6 2.23 8.12 27.08
C LEU A 6 3.62 7.50 26.87
N SER A 7 3.70 6.20 26.56
CA SER A 7 5.00 5.56 26.32
C SER A 7 5.68 6.05 25.05
N ASN A 8 4.91 6.30 23.98
CA ASN A 8 5.47 6.82 22.73
C ASN A 8 5.86 8.30 22.88
N PHE A 9 5.05 9.09 23.59
CA PHE A 9 5.36 10.50 23.85
C PHE A 9 6.69 10.68 24.59
N MET A 10 6.98 9.82 25.56
CA MET A 10 8.23 9.86 26.36
C MET A 10 9.46 9.34 25.61
N ARG A 11 9.29 8.56 24.53
CA ARG A 11 10.38 7.92 23.77
C ARG A 11 10.77 8.69 22.50
N ASP A 12 9.93 9.63 22.08
CA ASP A 12 10.17 10.52 20.96
C ASP A 12 11.27 11.53 21.30
N THR A 13 12.38 11.47 20.57
CA THR A 13 13.54 12.37 20.74
C THR A 13 13.16 13.84 20.57
N GLY A 14 12.21 14.17 19.70
CA GLY A 14 11.68 15.52 19.53
C GLY A 14 10.97 16.02 20.78
N ASN A 15 10.12 15.19 21.37
CA ASN A 15 9.45 15.52 22.64
C ASN A 15 10.46 15.66 23.80
N GLN A 16 11.50 14.83 23.83
CA GLN A 16 12.57 14.92 24.83
C GLN A 16 13.38 16.22 24.70
N VAL A 17 13.72 16.64 23.47
CA VAL A 17 14.42 17.91 23.22
C VAL A 17 13.56 19.10 23.64
N VAL A 18 12.26 19.06 23.32
CA VAL A 18 11.30 20.10 23.70
C VAL A 18 11.20 20.22 25.22
N LEU A 19 10.98 19.09 25.90
CA LEU A 19 10.88 19.03 27.36
C LEU A 19 12.19 19.48 28.02
N GLY A 20 13.33 19.01 27.52
CA GLY A 20 14.66 19.39 28.01
C GLY A 20 14.93 20.89 27.85
N THR A 21 14.56 21.48 26.71
CA THR A 21 14.74 22.92 26.45
C THR A 21 13.87 23.76 27.39
N PHE A 22 12.61 23.38 27.60
CA PHE A 22 11.74 24.09 28.55
C PHE A 22 12.19 23.95 29.99
N ILE A 23 12.59 22.74 30.43
CA ILE A 23 13.11 22.51 31.78
C ILE A 23 14.40 23.30 31.99
N ALA A 24 15.34 23.28 31.03
CA ALA A 24 16.59 24.02 31.12
C ALA A 24 16.36 25.53 31.20
N THR A 25 15.48 26.07 30.35
CA THR A 25 15.12 27.50 30.36
C THR A 25 14.43 27.89 31.67
N PHE A 26 13.51 27.05 32.16
CA PHE A 26 12.84 27.26 33.44
C PHE A 26 13.82 27.24 34.62
N MET A 27 14.71 26.25 34.68
CA MET A 27 15.76 26.17 35.69
C MET A 27 16.71 27.36 35.63
N TYR A 28 17.11 27.79 34.43
CA TYR A 28 17.95 28.96 34.23
C TYR A 28 17.29 30.24 34.80
N CYS A 29 16.01 30.46 34.49
CA CYS A 29 15.24 31.57 35.03
C CYS A 29 15.13 31.52 36.57
N LEU A 30 14.91 30.33 37.16
CA LEU A 30 14.85 30.16 38.62
C LEU A 30 16.19 30.46 39.30
N LEU A 31 17.31 30.00 38.70
CA LEU A 31 18.64 30.27 39.22
C LEU A 31 18.96 31.76 39.20
N ILE A 32 18.66 32.46 38.10
CA ILE A 32 18.83 33.92 38.01
C ILE A 32 17.98 34.63 39.08
N LEU A 33 16.70 34.26 39.21
CA LEU A 33 15.82 34.89 40.19
C LEU A 33 16.33 34.70 41.63
N ARG A 34 16.87 33.52 41.93
CA ARG A 34 17.51 33.23 43.23
C ARG A 34 18.76 34.07 43.44
N THR A 35 19.63 34.19 42.43
CA THR A 35 20.87 34.99 42.52
C THR A 35 20.58 36.47 42.72
N VAL A 36 19.60 37.03 42.01
CA VAL A 36 19.20 38.45 42.15
C VAL A 36 18.64 38.74 43.55
N ARG A 37 17.92 37.78 44.16
CA ARG A 37 17.40 37.92 45.54
C ARG A 37 18.46 37.80 46.64
N SER A 38 19.62 37.20 46.39
CA SER A 38 20.64 36.97 47.43
C SER A 38 21.69 38.07 47.54
N VAL A 39 21.63 39.10 46.70
CA VAL A 39 22.54 40.26 46.75
C VAL A 39 21.89 41.34 47.62
N GLU A 40 22.16 41.32 48.91
CA GLU A 40 21.65 42.28 49.91
C GLU A 40 22.28 43.69 49.81
N SER A 41 23.14 43.94 48.81
CA SER A 41 23.93 45.17 48.69
C SER A 41 23.72 45.87 47.34
N GLY A 42 22.57 46.53 47.17
CA GLY A 42 22.27 47.47 46.07
C GLY A 42 21.57 46.87 44.83
N PRO A 43 20.97 47.70 43.95
CA PRO A 43 20.20 47.26 42.79
C PRO A 43 21.12 46.77 41.66
N PHE A 44 21.70 45.57 41.81
CA PHE A 44 22.48 44.92 40.76
C PHE A 44 21.57 44.10 39.84
N VAL A 45 21.40 44.56 38.60
CA VAL A 45 20.68 43.82 37.55
C VAL A 45 21.72 43.13 36.65
N PRO A 46 21.83 41.79 36.65
CA PRO A 46 22.77 41.08 35.80
C PRO A 46 22.30 41.10 34.33
N HIS A 47 22.60 42.18 33.61
CA HIS A 47 22.16 42.41 32.23
C HIS A 47 22.54 41.29 31.24
N LEU A 48 23.71 40.66 31.43
CA LEU A 48 24.14 39.52 30.60
C LEU A 48 23.22 38.31 30.79
N SER A 49 22.89 37.98 32.04
CA SER A 49 22.00 36.87 32.38
C SER A 49 20.57 37.11 31.88
N VAL A 50 20.08 38.34 31.97
CA VAL A 50 18.78 38.73 31.40
C VAL A 50 18.77 38.59 29.89
N SER A 51 19.83 39.01 29.20
CA SER A 51 19.95 38.91 27.74
C SER A 51 19.96 37.45 27.27
N VAL A 52 20.71 36.57 27.95
CA VAL A 52 20.69 35.12 27.69
C VAL A 52 19.29 34.54 27.96
N GLY A 53 18.61 34.98 29.01
CA GLY A 53 17.22 34.59 29.29
C GLY A 53 16.25 34.95 28.16
N ILE A 54 16.37 36.15 27.59
CA ILE A 54 15.56 36.57 26.43
C ILE A 54 15.84 35.67 25.23
N ILE A 55 17.11 35.36 24.95
CA ILE A 55 17.49 34.44 23.87
C ILE A 55 16.88 33.05 24.09
N LEU A 56 16.96 32.51 25.31
CA LEU A 56 16.36 31.22 25.67
C LEU A 56 14.84 31.22 25.53
N ILE A 57 14.17 32.34 25.83
CA ILE A 57 12.72 32.50 25.60
C ILE A 57 12.39 32.45 24.10
N VAL A 58 13.15 33.16 23.26
CA VAL A 58 12.96 33.13 21.80
C VAL A 58 13.19 31.72 21.24
N ILE A 59 14.25 31.03 21.69
CA ILE A 59 14.50 29.62 21.34
C ILE A 59 13.33 28.74 21.80
N SER A 60 12.88 28.91 23.05
CA SER A 60 11.74 28.16 23.60
C SER A 60 10.46 28.36 22.79
N LEU A 61 10.21 29.58 22.28
CA LEU A 61 9.08 29.85 21.40
C LEU A 61 9.20 29.11 20.06
N GLY A 62 10.40 29.12 19.45
CA GLY A 62 10.66 28.35 18.22
C GLY A 62 10.48 26.85 18.42
N VAL A 63 11.00 26.32 19.53
CA VAL A 63 10.84 24.91 19.94
C VAL A 63 9.38 24.56 20.23
N LEU A 64 8.59 25.49 20.80
CA LEU A 64 7.14 25.31 20.99
C LEU A 64 6.40 25.19 19.66
N ILE A 65 6.70 26.07 18.71
CA ILE A 65 6.08 26.03 17.36
C ILE A 65 6.43 24.73 16.66
N TYR A 66 7.70 24.31 16.73
CA TYR A 66 8.15 23.01 16.24
C TYR A 66 7.37 21.86 16.90
N PHE A 67 7.22 21.89 18.23
CA PHE A 67 6.51 20.86 18.99
C PHE A 67 5.04 20.73 18.56
N ILE A 68 4.32 21.85 18.45
CA ILE A 68 2.92 21.86 18.01
C ILE A 68 2.81 21.25 16.60
N HIS A 69 3.70 21.63 15.70
CA HIS A 69 3.71 21.11 14.33
C HIS A 69 4.02 19.61 14.28
N HIS A 70 5.04 19.17 15.03
CA HIS A 70 5.47 17.77 15.13
C HIS A 70 4.35 16.86 15.67
N VAL A 71 3.73 17.24 16.79
CA VAL A 71 2.63 16.48 17.40
C VAL A 71 1.40 16.44 16.49
N ALA A 72 1.05 17.56 15.85
CA ALA A 72 -0.08 17.63 14.94
C ALA A 72 0.09 16.68 13.73
N ILE A 73 1.28 16.65 13.13
CA ILE A 73 1.58 15.78 11.99
C ILE A 73 1.56 14.30 12.38
N SER A 74 2.16 13.94 13.53
CA SER A 74 2.22 12.55 13.98
C SER A 74 0.83 11.96 14.24
N ILE A 75 -0.04 12.69 14.96
CA ILE A 75 -1.42 12.26 15.22
C ILE A 75 -2.22 12.16 13.91
N GLN A 76 -1.96 13.04 12.94
CA GLN A 76 -2.65 13.01 11.66
C GLN A 76 -2.21 11.80 10.83
N ALA A 77 -0.92 11.44 10.82
CA ALA A 77 -0.39 10.31 10.08
C ALA A 77 -1.02 8.98 10.52
N ASP A 78 -1.07 8.68 11.82
CA ASP A 78 -1.66 7.43 12.34
C ASP A 78 -3.14 7.29 11.96
N ASN A 79 -3.91 8.38 12.12
CA ASN A 79 -5.32 8.38 11.77
C ASN A 79 -5.56 8.23 10.26
N LEU A 80 -4.71 8.86 9.45
CA LEU A 80 -4.76 8.74 7.99
C LEU A 80 -4.41 7.31 7.56
N ILE A 81 -3.35 6.70 8.10
CA ILE A 81 -2.95 5.32 7.80
C ILE A 81 -4.09 4.36 8.15
N ALA A 82 -4.67 4.48 9.35
CA ALA A 82 -5.80 3.66 9.76
C ALA A 82 -7.04 3.89 8.88
N SER A 83 -7.28 5.12 8.41
CA SER A 83 -8.38 5.41 7.49
C SER A 83 -8.16 4.78 6.11
N VAL A 84 -6.97 4.92 5.53
CA VAL A 84 -6.64 4.33 4.23
C VAL A 84 -6.64 2.80 4.31
N GLY A 85 -6.17 2.23 5.43
CA GLY A 85 -6.27 0.78 5.70
C GLY A 85 -7.72 0.29 5.69
N ARG A 86 -8.63 0.97 6.41
CA ARG A 86 -10.07 0.64 6.37
C ARG A 86 -10.68 0.79 4.98
N ASP A 87 -10.31 1.83 4.23
CA ASP A 87 -10.76 2.02 2.85
C ASP A 87 -10.31 0.86 1.95
N LEU A 88 -9.07 0.40 2.12
CA LEU A 88 -8.51 -0.74 1.39
C LEU A 88 -9.26 -2.04 1.72
N GLU A 89 -9.51 -2.31 3.00
CA GLU A 89 -10.29 -3.49 3.41
C GLU A 89 -11.71 -3.45 2.80
N GLN A 90 -12.40 -2.32 2.88
CA GLN A 90 -13.72 -2.16 2.27
C GLN A 90 -13.70 -2.33 0.74
N ALA A 91 -12.66 -1.84 0.07
CA ALA A 91 -12.47 -2.04 -1.36
C ALA A 91 -12.27 -3.53 -1.70
N ILE A 92 -11.48 -4.26 -0.90
CA ILE A 92 -11.29 -5.70 -1.06
C ILE A 92 -12.62 -6.45 -0.88
N GLU A 93 -13.41 -6.11 0.13
CA GLU A 93 -14.71 -6.76 0.37
C GLU A 93 -15.71 -6.48 -0.75
N ARG A 94 -15.71 -5.26 -1.30
CA ARG A 94 -16.58 -4.87 -2.39
C ARG A 94 -16.20 -5.52 -3.73
N LEU A 95 -14.90 -5.56 -4.04
CA LEU A 95 -14.38 -6.04 -5.33
C LEU A 95 -14.21 -7.56 -5.35
N PHE A 96 -13.93 -8.16 -4.19
CA PHE A 96 -13.72 -9.60 -4.01
C PHE A 96 -14.65 -10.18 -2.92
N PRO A 97 -15.98 -10.08 -3.08
CA PRO A 97 -16.95 -10.42 -2.03
C PRO A 97 -16.97 -11.92 -1.68
N ASN A 98 -16.62 -12.78 -2.63
CA ASN A 98 -16.68 -14.22 -2.45
C ASN A 98 -15.53 -14.71 -1.58
N GLN A 99 -15.88 -15.35 -0.45
CA GLN A 99 -14.90 -16.10 0.34
C GLN A 99 -14.40 -17.31 -0.46
N ARG A 100 -13.10 -17.56 -0.37
CA ARG A 100 -12.47 -18.70 -1.00
C ARG A 100 -12.86 -19.98 -0.26
N ARG A 101 -13.54 -20.90 -0.95
CA ARG A 101 -13.88 -22.21 -0.39
C ARG A 101 -12.75 -23.20 -0.65
N ARG A 102 -12.26 -23.86 0.41
CA ARG A 102 -11.11 -24.79 0.42
C ARG A 102 -11.21 -25.97 -0.56
N TRP A 103 -12.41 -26.31 -1.03
CA TRP A 103 -12.67 -27.46 -1.92
C TRP A 103 -12.69 -27.12 -3.42
N ARG A 104 -12.53 -25.85 -3.82
CA ARG A 104 -12.38 -25.45 -5.24
C ARG A 104 -10.90 -25.27 -5.63
N LEU A 105 -10.04 -26.15 -5.13
CA LEU A 105 -8.60 -26.17 -5.45
C LEU A 105 -8.32 -26.65 -6.87
N PHE A 106 -9.29 -27.30 -7.50
CA PHE A 106 -9.24 -27.74 -8.88
C PHE A 106 -10.22 -26.93 -9.74
N GLU A 107 -9.68 -26.40 -10.84
CA GLU A 107 -10.30 -25.79 -12.04
C GLU A 107 -10.36 -24.25 -12.15
N PRO A 108 -10.08 -23.64 -13.34
CA PRO A 108 -9.49 -24.18 -14.58
C PRO A 108 -8.37 -23.26 -15.15
N LYS A 109 -7.08 -23.57 -14.92
CA LYS A 109 -5.99 -22.98 -15.72
C LYS A 109 -5.99 -23.48 -17.17
N LEU A 110 -6.58 -24.66 -17.42
CA LEU A 110 -6.59 -25.34 -18.73
C LEU A 110 -7.46 -24.68 -19.82
N ARG A 111 -8.48 -23.87 -19.46
CA ARG A 111 -9.38 -23.22 -20.44
C ARG A 111 -8.89 -21.87 -20.96
N GLN A 112 -7.81 -21.32 -20.37
CA GLN A 112 -7.49 -19.90 -20.52
C GLN A 112 -7.02 -19.49 -21.93
N LYS A 113 -6.37 -20.36 -22.71
CA LYS A 113 -5.87 -19.99 -24.05
C LYS A 113 -6.47 -20.80 -25.20
N LYS A 114 -7.08 -21.96 -24.90
CA LYS A 114 -7.67 -22.85 -25.90
C LYS A 114 -9.03 -22.36 -26.43
N ASP A 115 -9.74 -21.57 -25.63
CA ASP A 115 -11.11 -21.12 -25.97
C ASP A 115 -11.11 -19.80 -26.75
N LEU A 116 -9.93 -19.22 -27.03
CA LEU A 116 -9.80 -18.04 -27.89
C LEU A 116 -9.71 -18.49 -29.36
N PRO A 117 -10.54 -17.95 -30.27
CA PRO A 117 -10.44 -18.24 -31.70
C PRO A 117 -9.04 -17.90 -32.25
N GLU A 118 -8.49 -18.75 -33.12
CA GLU A 118 -7.15 -18.55 -33.70
C GLU A 118 -7.06 -17.28 -34.55
N ASP A 119 -8.18 -16.86 -35.14
CA ASP A 119 -8.32 -15.68 -35.98
C ASP A 119 -8.68 -14.41 -35.18
N PHE A 120 -8.67 -14.47 -33.84
CA PHE A 120 -9.10 -13.35 -32.98
C PHE A 120 -8.32 -12.06 -33.27
N GLU A 121 -6.99 -12.16 -33.43
CA GLU A 121 -6.16 -10.97 -33.68
C GLU A 121 -6.44 -10.34 -35.04
N GLN A 122 -6.73 -11.14 -36.07
CA GLN A 122 -7.00 -10.64 -37.42
C GLN A 122 -8.44 -10.14 -37.61
N ASN A 123 -9.39 -10.71 -36.88
CA ASN A 123 -10.83 -10.47 -37.05
C ASN A 123 -11.47 -9.75 -35.85
N SER A 124 -10.67 -9.09 -35.01
CA SER A 124 -11.18 -8.22 -33.94
C SER A 124 -11.21 -6.76 -34.35
N TYR A 125 -12.23 -6.04 -33.89
CA TYR A 125 -12.37 -4.60 -34.12
C TYR A 125 -11.94 -3.81 -32.88
N PRO A 126 -11.01 -2.84 -33.01
CA PRO A 126 -10.59 -1.99 -31.90
C PRO A 126 -11.65 -0.93 -31.58
N ILE A 127 -11.97 -0.79 -30.29
CA ILE A 127 -12.90 0.22 -29.77
C ILE A 127 -12.05 1.30 -29.10
N SER A 128 -11.72 2.33 -29.87
CA SER A 128 -10.82 3.39 -29.45
C SER A 128 -11.44 4.41 -28.49
N SER A 129 -10.61 4.96 -27.61
CA SER A 129 -10.97 6.07 -26.75
C SER A 129 -11.06 7.38 -27.52
N ASN A 130 -12.09 8.18 -27.21
CA ASN A 130 -12.27 9.52 -27.78
C ASN A 130 -11.52 10.61 -26.98
N GLN A 131 -10.99 10.28 -25.81
CA GLN A 131 -10.35 11.22 -24.89
C GLN A 131 -9.20 10.57 -24.12
N SER A 132 -8.27 11.39 -23.63
CA SER A 132 -7.21 10.93 -22.72
C SER A 132 -7.68 11.05 -21.26
N GLY A 133 -7.29 10.12 -20.40
CA GLY A 133 -7.63 10.16 -18.98
C GLY A 133 -7.50 8.80 -18.30
N TYR A 134 -7.78 8.76 -17.01
CA TYR A 134 -7.80 7.52 -16.24
C TYR A 134 -9.11 6.77 -16.45
N VAL A 135 -9.03 5.44 -16.60
CA VAL A 135 -10.19 4.56 -16.47
C VAL A 135 -10.64 4.58 -15.01
N GLN A 136 -11.78 5.20 -14.73
CA GLN A 136 -12.32 5.31 -13.38
C GLN A 136 -13.18 4.10 -13.00
N ALA A 137 -13.93 3.58 -13.98
CA ALA A 137 -14.77 2.40 -13.79
C ALA A 137 -15.04 1.71 -15.12
N VAL A 138 -15.30 0.40 -15.05
CA VAL A 138 -15.78 -0.41 -16.17
C VAL A 138 -16.98 -1.23 -15.73
N ASP A 139 -18.12 -1.11 -16.42
CA ASP A 139 -19.30 -1.96 -16.14
C ASP A 139 -19.15 -3.34 -16.81
N LEU A 140 -18.42 -4.22 -16.13
CA LEU A 140 -18.20 -5.60 -16.58
C LEU A 140 -19.51 -6.42 -16.66
N LYS A 141 -20.54 -6.07 -15.90
CA LYS A 141 -21.83 -6.79 -15.94
C LYS A 141 -22.58 -6.43 -17.21
N GLN A 142 -22.59 -5.16 -17.57
CA GLN A 142 -23.24 -4.70 -18.79
C GLN A 142 -22.45 -5.13 -20.04
N LEU A 143 -21.11 -5.10 -20.00
CA LEU A 143 -20.27 -5.68 -21.06
C LEU A 143 -20.56 -7.18 -21.25
N MET A 144 -20.67 -7.95 -20.18
CA MET A 144 -21.04 -9.37 -20.25
C MET A 144 -22.39 -9.59 -20.94
N ARG A 145 -23.39 -8.73 -20.64
CA ARG A 145 -24.72 -8.79 -21.28
C ARG A 145 -24.64 -8.47 -22.76
N ILE A 146 -23.90 -7.43 -23.15
CA ILE A 146 -23.71 -7.04 -24.55
C ILE A 146 -23.01 -8.18 -25.31
N ALA A 147 -21.91 -8.68 -24.76
CA ALA A 147 -21.14 -9.77 -25.34
C ALA A 147 -21.99 -11.04 -25.52
N THR A 148 -22.79 -11.41 -24.51
CA THR A 148 -23.67 -12.58 -24.60
C THR A 148 -24.79 -12.38 -25.62
N LYS A 149 -25.40 -11.18 -25.66
CA LYS A 149 -26.54 -10.87 -26.55
C LYS A 149 -26.14 -10.88 -28.03
N HIS A 150 -24.93 -10.41 -28.34
CA HIS A 150 -24.42 -10.26 -29.71
C HIS A 150 -23.40 -11.32 -30.09
N ASP A 151 -23.27 -12.38 -29.27
CA ASP A 151 -22.32 -13.47 -29.46
C ASP A 151 -20.85 -13.01 -29.65
N LEU A 152 -20.44 -11.99 -28.91
CA LEU A 152 -19.10 -11.40 -29.00
C LEU A 152 -18.15 -11.93 -27.92
N ILE A 153 -16.85 -11.84 -28.22
CA ILE A 153 -15.74 -11.89 -27.28
C ILE A 153 -15.16 -10.48 -27.18
N VAL A 154 -15.11 -9.90 -25.97
CA VAL A 154 -14.55 -8.57 -25.74
C VAL A 154 -13.30 -8.68 -24.87
N ARG A 155 -12.14 -8.33 -25.44
CA ARG A 155 -10.87 -8.17 -24.72
C ARG A 155 -10.72 -6.72 -24.28
N LEU A 156 -10.68 -6.48 -22.98
CA LEU A 156 -10.42 -5.15 -22.43
C LEU A 156 -8.92 -4.86 -22.54
N GLY A 157 -8.57 -3.67 -22.99
CA GLY A 157 -7.19 -3.21 -23.08
C GLY A 157 -6.68 -2.51 -21.81
N TYR A 158 -7.59 -2.06 -20.95
CA TYR A 158 -7.26 -1.29 -19.75
C TYR A 158 -8.12 -1.69 -18.55
N ARG A 159 -7.52 -1.60 -17.35
CA ARG A 159 -8.19 -1.78 -16.05
C ARG A 159 -8.45 -0.44 -15.36
N PRO A 160 -9.44 -0.37 -14.44
CA PRO A 160 -9.61 0.80 -13.59
C PRO A 160 -8.31 1.21 -12.92
N GLY A 161 -7.99 2.50 -12.98
CA GLY A 161 -6.74 3.10 -12.51
C GLY A 161 -5.72 3.36 -13.63
N GLU A 162 -5.83 2.76 -14.81
CA GLU A 162 -4.85 2.99 -15.87
C GLU A 162 -5.14 4.25 -16.68
N PHE A 163 -4.08 4.87 -17.18
CA PHE A 163 -4.18 6.06 -18.02
C PHE A 163 -4.25 5.66 -19.49
N VAL A 164 -5.25 6.17 -20.18
CA VAL A 164 -5.51 5.92 -21.61
C VAL A 164 -5.20 7.19 -22.39
N VAL A 165 -4.56 7.04 -23.55
CA VAL A 165 -4.37 8.14 -24.50
C VAL A 165 -5.49 8.12 -25.53
N LYS A 166 -5.97 9.30 -25.94
CA LYS A 166 -6.94 9.44 -27.03
C LYS A 166 -6.45 8.69 -28.28
N GLY A 167 -7.31 7.82 -28.83
CA GLY A 167 -7.00 6.97 -29.98
C GLY A 167 -6.66 5.53 -29.60
N ASP A 168 -6.18 5.28 -28.38
CA ASP A 168 -5.86 3.93 -27.91
C ASP A 168 -7.11 3.06 -27.80
N ALA A 169 -6.97 1.75 -28.04
CA ALA A 169 -8.06 0.79 -27.97
C ALA A 169 -8.43 0.46 -26.51
N LEU A 170 -9.60 0.93 -26.06
CA LEU A 170 -10.15 0.58 -24.74
C LEU A 170 -10.50 -0.90 -24.64
N ALA A 171 -10.96 -1.46 -25.76
CA ALA A 171 -11.26 -2.87 -25.90
C ALA A 171 -11.11 -3.31 -27.36
N GLN A 172 -11.02 -4.61 -27.57
CA GLN A 172 -11.16 -5.25 -28.88
C GLN A 172 -12.32 -6.21 -28.82
N ALA A 173 -13.17 -6.20 -29.84
CA ALA A 173 -14.34 -7.04 -29.90
C ALA A 173 -14.30 -7.94 -31.14
N TYR A 174 -14.58 -9.22 -30.94
CA TYR A 174 -14.58 -10.26 -31.96
C TYR A 174 -15.95 -10.96 -32.00
N PRO A 175 -16.43 -11.41 -33.18
CA PRO A 175 -15.84 -11.17 -34.50
C PRO A 175 -16.29 -9.82 -35.06
N GLN A 176 -15.42 -9.14 -35.79
CA GLN A 176 -15.68 -7.80 -36.36
C GLN A 176 -16.96 -7.75 -37.22
N LYS A 177 -17.31 -8.84 -37.91
CA LYS A 177 -18.51 -8.92 -38.76
C LYS A 177 -19.83 -8.70 -38.00
N GLU A 178 -19.85 -9.00 -36.70
CA GLU A 178 -21.02 -8.84 -35.82
C GLU A 178 -21.04 -7.45 -35.15
N LEU A 179 -19.99 -6.64 -35.33
CA LEU A 179 -19.95 -5.27 -34.82
C LEU A 179 -20.53 -4.27 -35.83
N ASN A 180 -21.48 -3.49 -35.35
CA ASN A 180 -21.90 -2.24 -35.98
C ASN A 180 -21.49 -1.04 -35.09
N SER A 181 -21.62 0.17 -35.63
CA SER A 181 -21.27 1.40 -34.93
C SER A 181 -22.04 1.61 -33.62
N GLU A 182 -23.29 1.13 -33.54
CA GLU A 182 -24.12 1.24 -32.35
C GLU A 182 -23.62 0.31 -31.22
N ILE A 183 -23.24 -0.92 -31.54
CA ILE A 183 -22.69 -1.88 -30.56
C ILE A 183 -21.33 -1.41 -30.08
N ALA A 184 -20.46 -0.92 -30.98
CA ALA A 184 -19.16 -0.36 -30.61
C ALA A 184 -19.30 0.84 -29.67
N ALA A 185 -20.27 1.74 -29.92
CA ALA A 185 -20.59 2.84 -29.04
C ALA A 185 -21.08 2.35 -27.67
N LYS A 186 -22.01 1.38 -27.63
CA LYS A 186 -22.49 0.79 -26.38
C LYS A 186 -21.36 0.16 -25.56
N ILE A 187 -20.43 -0.56 -26.18
CA ILE A 187 -19.28 -1.14 -25.47
C ILE A 187 -18.42 -0.02 -24.87
N LYS A 188 -18.11 1.02 -25.66
CA LYS A 188 -17.34 2.19 -25.22
C LYS A 188 -18.01 2.92 -24.04
N ASP A 189 -19.32 3.08 -24.05
CA ASP A 189 -20.08 3.77 -22.99
C ASP A 189 -20.03 3.05 -21.63
N ASN A 190 -19.54 1.80 -21.58
CA ASN A 190 -19.29 1.08 -20.33
C ASN A 190 -17.94 1.45 -19.68
N PHE A 191 -17.11 2.26 -20.34
CA PHE A 191 -15.86 2.79 -19.79
C PHE A 191 -16.08 4.23 -19.31
N LEU A 192 -15.94 4.44 -18.00
CA LEU A 192 -15.92 5.77 -17.43
C LEU A 192 -14.48 6.28 -17.40
N LEU A 193 -14.19 7.33 -18.16
CA LEU A 193 -12.90 8.01 -18.18
C LEU A 193 -12.98 9.35 -17.43
N GLY A 194 -11.90 9.74 -16.76
CA GLY A 194 -11.82 11.05 -16.11
C GLY A 194 -10.40 11.52 -15.82
N PRO A 195 -10.24 12.76 -15.34
CA PRO A 195 -8.92 13.38 -15.16
C PRO A 195 -8.14 12.81 -13.96
N GLN A 196 -8.80 12.05 -13.07
CA GLN A 196 -8.21 11.50 -11.85
C GLN A 196 -8.64 10.04 -11.66
N ARG A 197 -7.79 9.24 -11.00
CA ARG A 197 -8.13 7.88 -10.55
C ARG A 197 -9.26 7.91 -9.53
N LEU A 198 -10.10 6.87 -9.55
CA LEU A 198 -11.20 6.72 -8.60
C LEU A 198 -11.03 5.43 -7.79
N ARG A 199 -11.21 5.54 -6.46
CA ARG A 199 -11.02 4.42 -5.51
C ARG A 199 -11.99 3.26 -5.70
N VAL A 200 -13.16 3.54 -6.26
CA VAL A 200 -14.34 2.66 -6.23
C VAL A 200 -14.09 1.29 -6.88
N GLN A 201 -13.26 1.25 -7.93
CA GLN A 201 -12.93 0.02 -8.66
C GLN A 201 -11.42 -0.25 -8.80
N ASP A 202 -10.58 0.55 -8.14
CA ASP A 202 -9.12 0.43 -8.17
C ASP A 202 -8.61 0.09 -6.77
N VAL A 203 -8.40 -1.20 -6.49
CA VAL A 203 -7.85 -1.68 -5.21
C VAL A 203 -6.37 -1.27 -5.04
N GLU A 204 -5.63 -1.14 -6.14
CA GLU A 204 -4.22 -0.70 -6.13
C GLU A 204 -4.11 0.76 -5.68
N PHE A 205 -5.15 1.56 -5.87
CA PHE A 205 -5.16 2.95 -5.41
C PHE A 205 -4.85 3.07 -3.90
N SER A 206 -5.59 2.36 -3.05
CA SER A 206 -5.40 2.46 -1.59
C SER A 206 -4.07 1.82 -1.14
N ILE A 207 -3.62 0.76 -1.83
CA ILE A 207 -2.27 0.20 -1.63
C ILE A 207 -1.22 1.26 -1.93
N ASN A 208 -1.31 1.92 -3.09
CA ASN A 208 -0.37 2.95 -3.50
C ASN A 208 -0.35 4.14 -2.54
N GLN A 209 -1.47 4.48 -1.91
CA GLN A 209 -1.49 5.52 -0.87
C GLN A 209 -0.70 5.12 0.37
N LEU A 210 -0.89 3.89 0.89
CA LEU A 210 -0.11 3.38 2.02
C LEU A 210 1.39 3.30 1.66
N VAL A 211 1.71 2.86 0.45
CA VAL A 211 3.09 2.83 -0.06
C VAL A 211 3.67 4.23 -0.11
N GLN A 212 2.95 5.23 -0.63
CA GLN A 212 3.45 6.61 -0.68
C GLN A 212 3.69 7.20 0.71
N ILE A 213 2.82 6.91 1.69
CA ILE A 213 3.02 7.34 3.08
C ILE A 213 4.28 6.67 3.66
N ALA A 214 4.44 5.36 3.45
CA ALA A 214 5.63 4.62 3.90
C ALA A 214 6.92 5.15 3.25
N LEU A 215 6.93 5.41 1.95
CA LEU A 215 8.08 5.97 1.23
C LEU A 215 8.46 7.35 1.74
N ARG A 216 7.46 8.20 2.01
CA ARG A 216 7.70 9.52 2.60
C ARG A 216 8.30 9.39 3.99
N ALA A 217 7.79 8.48 4.82
CA ALA A 217 8.33 8.20 6.15
C ALA A 217 9.78 7.69 6.10
N LEU A 218 10.10 6.82 5.13
CA LEU A 218 11.46 6.27 4.92
C LEU A 218 12.43 7.23 4.24
N SER A 219 11.98 8.39 3.75
CA SER A 219 12.86 9.36 3.10
C SER A 219 13.92 9.87 4.07
N SER A 220 15.10 10.23 3.55
CA SER A 220 16.22 10.74 4.37
C SER A 220 15.89 12.00 5.17
N ALA A 221 14.89 12.78 4.74
CA ALA A 221 14.44 13.98 5.42
C ALA A 221 13.56 13.70 6.65
N ILE A 222 12.82 12.58 6.67
CA ILE A 222 11.89 12.23 7.76
C ILE A 222 12.47 11.09 8.61
N ASN A 223 12.92 10.02 7.96
CA ASN A 223 13.54 8.85 8.59
C ASN A 223 12.73 8.28 9.76
N ASP A 224 11.45 8.06 9.54
CA ASP A 224 10.50 7.52 10.52
C ASP A 224 10.12 6.06 10.16
N PRO A 225 10.86 5.07 10.68
CA PRO A 225 10.56 3.67 10.44
C PRO A 225 9.27 3.21 11.11
N ILE A 226 8.81 3.86 12.18
CA ILE A 226 7.60 3.45 12.91
C ILE A 226 6.37 3.67 12.04
N THR A 227 6.27 4.85 11.42
CA THR A 227 5.19 5.17 10.47
C THR A 227 5.21 4.23 9.26
N ALA A 228 6.39 3.89 8.75
CA ALA A 228 6.52 2.92 7.65
C ALA A 228 6.04 1.52 8.05
N MET A 229 6.41 1.04 9.25
CA MET A 229 5.92 -0.23 9.80
C MET A 229 4.41 -0.23 10.01
N ALA A 230 3.82 0.88 10.45
CA ALA A 230 2.36 1.00 10.57
C ALA A 230 1.65 0.87 9.20
N CYS A 231 2.24 1.41 8.13
CA CYS A 231 1.72 1.20 6.77
C CYS A 231 1.84 -0.27 6.34
N LEU A 232 2.97 -0.92 6.64
CA LEU A 232 3.18 -2.36 6.36
C LEU A 232 2.17 -3.24 7.09
N ASP A 233 1.80 -2.89 8.33
CA ASP A 233 0.78 -3.60 9.08
C ASP A 233 -0.58 -3.55 8.37
N GLN A 234 -1.00 -2.38 7.89
CA GLN A 234 -2.25 -2.22 7.13
C GLN A 234 -2.20 -2.98 5.80
N LEU A 235 -1.07 -2.93 5.09
CA LEU A 235 -0.85 -3.71 3.85
C LEU A 235 -0.90 -5.22 4.13
N GLY A 236 -0.31 -5.67 5.23
CA GLY A 236 -0.34 -7.06 5.69
C GLY A 236 -1.75 -7.55 5.99
N VAL A 237 -2.55 -6.76 6.71
CA VAL A 237 -3.96 -7.05 6.97
C VAL A 237 -4.72 -7.19 5.65
N ALA A 238 -4.54 -6.25 4.72
CA ALA A 238 -5.21 -6.27 3.42
C ALA A 238 -4.82 -7.51 2.58
N LEU A 239 -3.54 -7.84 2.50
CA LEU A 239 -3.06 -9.02 1.75
C LEU A 239 -3.51 -10.33 2.40
N ALA A 240 -3.48 -10.43 3.74
CA ALA A 240 -4.01 -11.58 4.45
C ALA A 240 -5.50 -11.77 4.19
N ARG A 241 -6.28 -10.69 4.21
CA ARG A 241 -7.70 -10.69 3.86
C ARG A 241 -7.92 -11.12 2.41
N LEU A 242 -7.11 -10.62 1.49
CA LEU A 242 -7.17 -10.96 0.07
C LEU A 242 -6.88 -12.45 -0.19
N ALA A 243 -5.93 -13.04 0.54
CA ALA A 243 -5.61 -14.48 0.44
C ALA A 243 -6.82 -15.39 0.74
N GLU A 244 -7.74 -14.90 1.57
CA GLU A 244 -9.01 -15.59 1.92
C GLU A 244 -10.14 -15.34 0.91
N ARG A 245 -9.93 -14.49 -0.12
CA ARG A 245 -10.95 -14.15 -1.13
C ARG A 245 -10.67 -14.82 -2.48
N THR A 246 -11.74 -14.98 -3.25
CA THR A 246 -11.63 -15.43 -4.65
C THR A 246 -11.51 -14.21 -5.57
N ILE A 247 -10.31 -14.04 -6.14
CA ILE A 247 -10.08 -13.10 -7.24
C ILE A 247 -10.75 -13.63 -8.52
N PRO A 248 -11.63 -12.86 -9.18
CA PRO A 248 -12.26 -13.28 -10.43
C PRO A 248 -11.23 -13.58 -11.53
N PRO A 249 -11.40 -14.66 -12.32
CA PRO A 249 -10.48 -14.97 -13.40
C PRO A 249 -10.51 -13.91 -14.52
N ALA A 250 -9.40 -13.80 -15.23
CA ALA A 250 -9.24 -12.95 -16.41
C ALA A 250 -10.21 -13.32 -17.53
N TYR A 251 -10.43 -14.61 -17.74
CA TYR A 251 -11.36 -15.15 -18.73
C TYR A 251 -12.73 -15.40 -18.08
N ARG A 252 -13.77 -14.76 -18.62
CA ARG A 252 -15.14 -14.84 -18.09
C ARG A 252 -16.08 -15.43 -19.12
N TYR A 253 -16.85 -16.40 -18.67
CA TYR A 253 -17.74 -17.20 -19.49
C TYR A 253 -19.20 -16.84 -19.19
N ASP A 254 -20.06 -16.98 -20.19
CA ASP A 254 -21.51 -16.92 -20.00
C ASP A 254 -22.05 -18.20 -19.33
N ARG A 255 -23.38 -18.26 -19.14
CA ARG A 255 -24.06 -19.42 -18.54
C ARG A 255 -23.97 -20.69 -19.38
N ASN A 256 -23.69 -20.55 -20.68
CA ASN A 256 -23.56 -21.66 -21.61
C ASN A 256 -22.10 -22.16 -21.71
N GLY A 257 -21.17 -21.52 -21.00
CA GLY A 257 -19.76 -21.88 -20.99
C GLY A 257 -18.96 -21.26 -22.14
N ASN A 258 -19.50 -20.30 -22.86
CA ASN A 258 -18.79 -19.60 -23.94
C ASN A 258 -17.97 -18.44 -23.38
N LEU A 259 -16.74 -18.27 -23.86
CA LEU A 259 -15.89 -17.13 -23.49
C LEU A 259 -16.54 -15.83 -23.98
N ARG A 260 -16.68 -14.83 -23.10
CA ARG A 260 -17.29 -13.53 -23.44
C ARG A 260 -16.41 -12.33 -23.13
N LEU A 261 -15.72 -12.35 -21.99
CA LEU A 261 -14.83 -11.24 -21.62
C LEU A 261 -13.44 -11.78 -21.31
N MET A 262 -12.43 -11.06 -21.82
CA MET A 262 -11.04 -11.17 -21.38
C MET A 262 -10.67 -9.86 -20.71
N VAL A 263 -10.38 -9.91 -19.42
CA VAL A 263 -9.98 -8.75 -18.64
C VAL A 263 -8.54 -8.91 -18.19
N ASP A 264 -7.78 -7.81 -18.14
CA ASP A 264 -6.55 -7.79 -17.37
C ASP A 264 -6.91 -7.83 -15.88
N ALA A 265 -6.88 -9.03 -15.31
CA ALA A 265 -7.29 -9.27 -13.95
C ALA A 265 -6.14 -8.93 -12.98
N VAL A 266 -6.47 -8.14 -11.98
CA VAL A 266 -5.62 -7.97 -10.80
C VAL A 266 -5.26 -9.35 -10.23
N THR A 267 -3.98 -9.57 -9.92
CA THR A 267 -3.51 -10.83 -9.33
C THR A 267 -3.00 -10.61 -7.92
N PHE A 268 -3.06 -11.64 -7.08
CA PHE A 268 -2.47 -11.59 -5.75
C PHE A 268 -0.97 -11.23 -5.80
N ALA A 269 -0.24 -11.81 -6.76
CA ALA A 269 1.17 -11.51 -6.99
C ALA A 269 1.40 -10.03 -7.35
N GLY A 270 0.59 -9.48 -8.27
CA GLY A 270 0.67 -8.08 -8.67
C GLY A 270 0.39 -7.12 -7.50
N LEU A 271 -0.62 -7.40 -6.66
CA LEU A 271 -0.91 -6.60 -5.47
C LEU A 271 0.18 -6.71 -4.40
N THR A 272 0.76 -7.89 -4.23
CA THR A 272 1.90 -8.11 -3.33
C THR A 272 3.12 -7.31 -3.80
N ASP A 273 3.42 -7.34 -5.10
CA ASP A 273 4.51 -6.57 -5.69
C ASP A 273 4.28 -5.06 -5.55
N ALA A 274 3.05 -4.59 -5.80
CA ALA A 274 2.67 -3.19 -5.63
C ALA A 274 2.84 -2.73 -4.17
N ALA A 275 2.47 -3.57 -3.20
CA ALA A 275 2.58 -3.27 -1.78
C ALA A 275 4.04 -3.23 -1.28
N PHE A 276 4.90 -4.15 -1.73
CA PHE A 276 6.20 -4.34 -1.09
C PHE A 276 7.39 -3.83 -1.89
N ASN A 277 7.36 -3.74 -3.22
CA ASN A 277 8.55 -3.46 -4.01
C ASN A 277 9.24 -2.15 -3.63
N GLN A 278 8.49 -1.04 -3.61
CA GLN A 278 9.07 0.28 -3.36
C GLN A 278 9.49 0.44 -1.89
N ILE A 279 8.71 -0.11 -0.95
CA ILE A 279 9.04 -0.08 0.48
C ILE A 279 10.31 -0.89 0.74
N ARG A 280 10.41 -2.11 0.21
CA ARG A 280 11.63 -2.93 0.28
C ARG A 280 12.85 -2.21 -0.27
N GLN A 281 12.73 -1.59 -1.44
CA GLN A 281 13.84 -0.87 -2.07
C GLN A 281 14.31 0.30 -1.20
N SER A 282 13.38 1.03 -0.57
CA SER A 282 13.69 2.21 0.25
C SER A 282 14.15 1.83 1.66
N ALA A 283 13.68 0.72 2.20
CA ALA A 283 14.02 0.23 3.53
C ALA A 283 15.32 -0.60 3.59
N ARG A 284 16.04 -0.74 2.47
CA ARG A 284 17.16 -1.69 2.31
C ARG A 284 18.26 -1.56 3.39
N THR A 285 18.50 -0.36 3.91
CA THR A 285 19.48 -0.07 4.97
C THR A 285 18.88 0.01 6.37
N ASN A 286 17.57 -0.22 6.51
CA ASN A 286 16.84 -0.15 7.77
C ASN A 286 16.46 -1.56 8.24
N ALA A 287 17.22 -2.10 9.21
CA ALA A 287 17.03 -3.45 9.72
C ALA A 287 15.62 -3.67 10.29
N ALA A 288 15.11 -2.73 11.10
CA ALA A 288 13.80 -2.86 11.74
C ALA A 288 12.65 -2.99 10.73
N VAL A 289 12.63 -2.15 9.69
CA VAL A 289 11.59 -2.20 8.64
C VAL A 289 11.75 -3.45 7.77
N THR A 290 12.98 -3.87 7.51
CA THR A 290 13.30 -5.09 6.76
C THR A 290 12.81 -6.36 7.47
N ILE A 291 13.06 -6.45 8.78
CA ILE A 291 12.54 -7.54 9.63
C ILE A 291 11.01 -7.51 9.61
N ARG A 292 10.41 -6.33 9.77
CA ARG A 292 8.94 -6.20 9.77
C ARG A 292 8.31 -6.63 8.44
N LEU A 293 8.94 -6.34 7.30
CA LEU A 293 8.51 -6.84 6.00
C LEU A 293 8.44 -8.37 5.98
N LEU A 294 9.47 -9.06 6.48
CA LEU A 294 9.50 -10.52 6.54
C LEU A 294 8.47 -11.09 7.52
N GLU A 295 8.27 -10.45 8.69
CA GLU A 295 7.20 -10.80 9.63
C GLU A 295 5.81 -10.73 8.97
N ILE A 296 5.52 -9.64 8.26
CA ILE A 296 4.25 -9.48 7.55
C ILE A 296 4.11 -10.54 6.45
N ILE A 297 5.17 -10.84 5.70
CA ILE A 297 5.14 -11.92 4.71
C ILE A 297 4.82 -13.27 5.37
N ALA A 298 5.41 -13.58 6.52
CA ALA A 298 5.12 -14.81 7.26
C ALA A 298 3.65 -14.89 7.68
N ILE A 299 3.09 -13.79 8.19
CA ILE A 299 1.68 -13.68 8.60
C ILE A 299 0.75 -13.92 7.41
N VAL A 300 1.00 -13.26 6.27
CA VAL A 300 0.19 -13.42 5.06
C VAL A 300 0.34 -14.83 4.51
N MET A 301 1.56 -15.40 4.52
CA MET A 301 1.83 -16.75 4.02
C MET A 301 1.01 -17.81 4.74
N ALA A 302 0.84 -17.70 6.06
CA ALA A 302 0.00 -18.60 6.85
C ALA A 302 -1.50 -18.57 6.44
N LYS A 303 -1.95 -17.52 5.76
CA LYS A 303 -3.32 -17.38 5.22
C LYS A 303 -3.45 -17.83 3.77
N THR A 304 -2.35 -18.07 3.06
CA THR A 304 -2.37 -18.50 1.66
C THR A 304 -2.59 -20.00 1.50
N ILE A 305 -3.35 -20.36 0.46
CA ILE A 305 -3.64 -21.75 0.11
C ILE A 305 -2.96 -22.13 -1.22
N HIS A 306 -2.96 -21.24 -2.22
CA HIS A 306 -2.46 -21.58 -3.54
C HIS A 306 -0.92 -21.50 -3.64
N PRO A 307 -0.28 -22.46 -4.33
CA PRO A 307 1.17 -22.43 -4.56
C PRO A 307 1.67 -21.16 -5.23
N ASP A 308 0.90 -20.59 -6.17
CA ASP A 308 1.30 -19.35 -6.87
C ASP A 308 1.39 -18.14 -5.93
N GLU A 309 0.49 -18.05 -4.94
CA GLU A 309 0.46 -16.97 -3.96
C GLU A 309 1.65 -17.10 -3.00
N ARG A 310 1.93 -18.34 -2.55
CA ARG A 310 3.10 -18.66 -1.75
C ARG A 310 4.39 -18.35 -2.50
N ALA A 311 4.46 -18.69 -3.79
CA ALA A 311 5.61 -18.38 -4.64
C ALA A 311 5.83 -16.87 -4.78
N ALA A 312 4.76 -16.07 -4.91
CA ALA A 312 4.88 -14.62 -4.95
C ALA A 312 5.43 -14.03 -3.64
N LEU A 313 4.94 -14.51 -2.49
CA LEU A 313 5.44 -14.11 -1.17
C LEU A 313 6.89 -14.54 -0.93
N LEU A 314 7.25 -15.77 -1.28
CA LEU A 314 8.62 -16.28 -1.18
C LEU A 314 9.58 -15.48 -2.06
N ARG A 315 9.17 -15.11 -3.27
CA ARG A 315 9.96 -14.25 -4.16
C ARG A 315 10.27 -12.92 -3.48
N GLN A 316 9.29 -12.28 -2.84
CA GLN A 316 9.51 -11.05 -2.08
C GLN A 316 10.45 -11.27 -0.89
N ALA A 317 10.21 -12.31 -0.09
CA ALA A 317 11.06 -12.65 1.05
C ALA A 317 12.53 -12.87 0.63
N HIS A 318 12.75 -13.58 -0.47
CA HIS A 318 14.09 -13.81 -1.02
C HIS A 318 14.75 -12.50 -1.48
N MET A 319 14.03 -11.62 -2.20
CA MET A 319 14.56 -10.32 -2.60
C MET A 319 14.87 -9.40 -1.41
N ILE A 320 14.12 -9.52 -0.30
CA ILE A 320 14.40 -8.79 0.94
C ILE A 320 15.70 -9.30 1.56
N ARG A 321 15.83 -10.62 1.74
CA ARG A 321 17.02 -11.27 2.31
C ARG A 321 18.30 -10.97 1.53
N CYS A 322 18.27 -11.08 0.20
CA CYS A 322 19.43 -10.74 -0.63
C CYS A 322 19.79 -9.26 -0.50
N GLY A 323 18.78 -8.38 -0.52
CA GLY A 323 19.00 -6.93 -0.42
C GLY A 323 19.58 -6.50 0.92
N SER A 324 19.23 -7.18 2.02
CA SER A 324 19.71 -6.87 3.37
C SER A 324 21.15 -7.32 3.61
N GLN A 325 21.56 -8.49 3.10
CA GLN A 325 22.94 -8.98 3.22
C GLN A 325 23.96 -8.02 2.61
N GLU A 326 23.59 -7.34 1.52
CA GLU A 326 24.46 -6.39 0.84
C GLU A 326 24.52 -5.00 1.51
N ALA A 327 23.48 -4.59 2.23
CA ALA A 327 23.28 -3.18 2.62
C ALA A 327 23.32 -2.91 4.12
N ILE A 328 23.08 -3.92 4.96
CA ILE A 328 23.10 -3.79 6.42
C ILE A 328 24.51 -4.17 6.91
N PRO A 329 25.25 -3.26 7.57
CA PRO A 329 26.64 -3.50 7.91
C PRO A 329 26.83 -4.43 9.12
N GLU A 330 25.95 -4.32 10.12
CA GLU A 330 26.01 -5.08 11.37
C GLU A 330 25.64 -6.56 11.14
N GLU A 331 26.48 -7.47 11.61
CA GLU A 331 26.31 -8.91 11.36
C GLU A 331 25.13 -9.48 12.15
N GLN A 332 24.93 -9.02 13.39
CA GLN A 332 23.83 -9.49 14.21
C GLN A 332 22.47 -9.13 13.60
N ASP A 333 22.34 -7.92 13.04
CA ASP A 333 21.13 -7.49 12.33
C ASP A 333 20.87 -8.35 11.08
N ARG A 334 21.93 -8.75 10.35
CA ARG A 334 21.82 -9.68 9.21
C ARG A 334 21.34 -11.05 9.66
N GLN A 335 21.82 -11.54 10.80
CA GLN A 335 21.40 -12.81 11.37
C GLN A 335 19.92 -12.78 11.80
N ASP A 336 19.47 -11.71 12.45
CA ASP A 336 18.07 -11.55 12.85
C ASP A 336 17.12 -11.58 11.63
N ILE A 337 17.56 -11.00 10.50
CA ILE A 337 16.83 -11.05 9.23
C ILE A 337 16.81 -12.46 8.63
N GLU A 338 17.93 -13.18 8.67
CA GLU A 338 18.00 -14.56 8.21
C GLU A 338 17.08 -15.46 9.05
N ASP A 339 17.07 -15.29 10.38
CA ASP A 339 16.19 -16.05 11.28
C ASP A 339 14.72 -15.83 10.92
N GLN A 340 14.33 -14.58 10.63
CA GLN A 340 12.97 -14.27 10.19
C GLN A 340 12.64 -14.87 8.83
N TYR A 341 13.61 -14.92 7.90
CA TYR A 341 13.44 -15.62 6.63
C TYR A 341 13.26 -17.13 6.81
N GLN A 342 14.00 -17.76 7.72
CA GLN A 342 13.86 -19.18 8.04
C GLN A 342 12.49 -19.50 8.65
N ILE A 343 11.89 -18.58 9.42
CA ILE A 343 10.50 -18.73 9.92
C ILE A 343 9.52 -18.84 8.75
N ILE A 344 9.69 -18.04 7.69
CA ILE A 344 8.83 -18.09 6.49
C ILE A 344 8.92 -19.47 5.83
N LEU A 345 10.14 -20.03 5.68
CA LEU A 345 10.33 -21.36 5.09
C LEU A 345 9.66 -22.45 5.93
N LYS A 346 9.77 -22.40 7.26
CA LYS A 346 9.08 -23.34 8.16
C LYS A 346 7.56 -23.27 8.04
N VAL A 347 6.99 -22.07 7.94
CA VAL A 347 5.54 -21.87 7.72
C VAL A 347 5.10 -22.51 6.40
N LEU A 348 5.90 -22.39 5.35
CA LEU A 348 5.63 -23.01 4.05
C LEU A 348 5.59 -24.54 4.12
N GLU A 349 6.53 -25.14 4.86
CA GLU A 349 6.66 -26.60 5.03
C GLU A 349 5.50 -27.19 5.85
N GLN A 350 5.18 -26.58 7.00
CA GLN A 350 4.08 -27.03 7.87
C GLN A 350 2.73 -27.01 7.16
N HIS A 351 2.51 -26.02 6.30
CA HIS A 351 1.30 -25.93 5.50
C HIS A 351 1.25 -26.88 4.31
N HIS A 352 2.39 -27.33 3.78
CA HIS A 352 2.43 -28.43 2.81
C HIS A 352 2.04 -29.76 3.46
N ALA A 353 2.59 -30.05 4.64
CA ALA A 353 2.32 -31.27 5.40
C ALA A 353 0.85 -31.39 5.87
N SER A 354 0.16 -30.27 6.10
CA SER A 354 -1.26 -30.24 6.51
C SER A 354 -2.26 -30.26 5.34
N SER A 355 -1.76 -30.29 4.10
CA SER A 355 -2.57 -30.24 2.87
C SER A 355 -2.45 -31.50 1.99
N LEU A 356 -1.53 -32.39 2.35
CA LEU A 356 -1.48 -33.80 1.95
C LEU A 356 -2.32 -34.60 2.95
#